data_AF-A0A1Y1Z4F1-F1
#
_entry.id   AF-A0A1Y1Z4F1-F1
#
_cell.length_a   1.000
_cell.length_b   1.000
_cell.length_c   1.000
_cell.angle_alpha   90.00
_cell.angle_beta   90.00
_cell.angle_gamma   90.00
#
_symmetry.space_group_name_H-M   'P 1'
#
loop_
_entity.id
_entity.type
_entity.pdbx_description
1 polymer ?
#
loop_
_entity_poly.entity_id
_entity_poly.type
_entity_poly.pdbx_seq_one_letter_code
_entity_poly.pdbx_strand_id
1 'polypeptide(L)'
;MFETAANVVYGAAMIMTLIMIYHVKTKYTAVGRKEMAMFFGLYFLSTLTEILLISSSIPIASPVYPWIAALQMGLISGTIWCLFINGLISFQFFEDGTKKSLWAFCISTMAVIAGVLTISIFTFESPNHRTYQTILWFFYFVFNGACILLYLISQLIFLLKIMRDRWALGCLLSATLFFCIGQLILYTASNSLCKLADHYIDGVFFGALCTLLAVMMLYKYWDSITREDLEFSVGSPSLPDWSVDKKGYSYA
;
A
#
# COMPACT_ATOMS: atom_id res chain seq x y z
N MET A 1 -19.51 8.61 23.05
CA MET A 1 -19.73 9.06 21.66
C MET A 1 -18.35 9.16 21.06
N PHE A 2 -17.76 8.02 20.70
CA PHE A 2 -16.31 7.92 20.54
C PHE A 2 -15.98 7.71 19.06
N GLU A 3 -15.09 8.58 18.55
CA GLU A 3 -14.37 8.47 17.27
C GLU A 3 -15.12 8.80 15.96
N THR A 4 -16.13 9.68 16.00
CA THR A 4 -16.70 10.23 14.75
C THR A 4 -15.64 10.93 13.88
N ALA A 5 -14.65 11.59 14.51
CA ALA A 5 -13.56 12.27 13.79
C ALA A 5 -12.69 11.30 12.97
N ALA A 6 -12.28 10.16 13.54
CA ALA A 6 -11.46 9.18 12.82
C ALA A 6 -12.24 8.57 11.64
N ASN A 7 -13.54 8.29 11.82
CA ASN A 7 -14.40 7.76 10.76
C ASN A 7 -14.50 8.70 9.54
N VAL A 8 -14.49 10.02 9.74
CA VAL A 8 -14.45 11.00 8.64
C VAL A 8 -13.17 10.86 7.82
N VAL A 9 -12.02 10.66 8.49
CA VAL A 9 -10.72 10.49 7.83
C VAL A 9 -10.67 9.19 7.04
N TYR A 10 -11.14 8.08 7.59
CA TYR A 10 -11.24 6.82 6.84
C TYR A 10 -12.21 6.92 5.66
N GLY A 11 -13.31 7.67 5.81
CA GLY A 11 -14.23 7.99 4.71
C GLY A 11 -13.53 8.73 3.57
N ALA A 12 -12.77 9.77 3.90
CA ALA A 12 -11.93 10.48 2.94
C ALA A 12 -10.85 9.57 2.32
N ALA A 13 -10.23 8.70 3.11
CA ALA A 13 -9.23 7.75 2.64
C ALA A 13 -9.80 6.78 1.60
N MET A 14 -11.00 6.26 1.80
CA MET A 14 -11.69 5.40 0.82
C MET A 14 -11.94 6.14 -0.49
N ILE A 15 -12.48 7.37 -0.44
CA ILE A 15 -12.75 8.18 -1.63
C ILE A 15 -11.45 8.45 -2.40
N MET A 16 -10.39 8.88 -1.69
CA MET A 16 -9.09 9.14 -2.28
C MET A 16 -8.47 7.87 -2.89
N THR A 17 -8.66 6.71 -2.24
CA THR A 17 -8.19 5.43 -2.76
C THR A 17 -8.88 5.04 -4.07
N LEU A 18 -10.20 5.27 -4.18
CA LEU A 18 -10.93 5.06 -5.43
C LEU A 18 -10.42 5.95 -6.57
N ILE A 19 -10.14 7.23 -6.28
CA ILE A 19 -9.56 8.18 -7.24
C ILE A 19 -8.18 7.68 -7.71
N MET A 20 -7.31 7.26 -6.79
CA MET A 20 -5.99 6.71 -7.13
C MET A 20 -6.11 5.44 -7.98
N ILE A 21 -7.01 4.50 -7.63
CA ILE A 21 -7.25 3.28 -8.43
C ILE A 21 -7.69 3.64 -9.85
N TYR A 22 -8.59 4.62 -10.00
CA TYR A 22 -9.02 5.10 -11.31
C TYR A 22 -7.83 5.58 -12.13
N HIS A 23 -7.00 6.47 -11.59
CA HIS A 23 -5.83 7.00 -12.31
C HIS A 23 -4.80 5.93 -12.67
N VAL A 24 -4.52 4.99 -11.75
CA VAL A 24 -3.62 3.85 -12.04
C VAL A 24 -4.14 3.05 -13.24
N LYS A 25 -5.45 2.77 -13.29
CA LYS A 25 -6.06 2.01 -14.39
C LYS A 25 -6.09 2.75 -15.72
N THR A 26 -6.13 4.09 -15.71
CA THR A 26 -6.11 4.89 -16.94
C THR A 26 -4.75 4.91 -17.66
N LYS A 27 -3.64 4.60 -16.97
CA LYS A 27 -2.32 4.48 -17.62
C LYS A 27 -2.24 3.18 -18.42
N TYR A 28 -1.84 3.23 -19.70
CA TYR A 28 -1.79 2.05 -20.58
C TYR A 28 -0.49 1.24 -20.51
N THR A 29 0.66 1.90 -20.28
CA THR A 29 2.01 1.31 -20.42
C THR A 29 2.84 1.28 -19.11
N ALA A 30 2.25 1.66 -17.97
CA ALA A 30 3.00 1.71 -16.71
C ALA A 30 3.37 0.32 -16.16
N VAL A 31 4.65 0.15 -15.81
CA VAL A 31 5.21 -1.01 -15.11
C VAL A 31 4.52 -1.24 -13.76
N GLY A 32 4.20 -2.50 -13.43
CA GLY A 32 3.58 -2.87 -12.15
C GLY A 32 2.17 -2.29 -11.91
N ARG A 33 1.46 -1.85 -12.96
CA ARG A 33 0.13 -1.20 -12.84
C ARG A 33 -0.90 -2.08 -12.13
N LYS A 34 -0.95 -3.38 -12.44
CA LYS A 34 -1.98 -4.28 -11.88
C LYS A 34 -1.70 -4.58 -10.41
N GLU A 35 -0.43 -4.66 -10.06
CA GLU A 35 0.11 -4.96 -8.74
C GLU A 35 -0.06 -3.76 -7.82
N MET A 36 0.16 -2.53 -8.33
CA MET A 36 -0.14 -1.30 -7.61
C MET A 36 -1.66 -1.11 -7.41
N ALA A 37 -2.47 -1.46 -8.42
CA ALA A 37 -3.94 -1.44 -8.27
C ALA A 37 -4.41 -2.46 -7.20
N MET A 38 -3.76 -3.62 -7.09
CA MET A 38 -4.04 -4.59 -6.02
C MET A 38 -3.66 -4.04 -4.64
N PHE A 39 -2.52 -3.35 -4.51
CA PHE A 39 -2.14 -2.66 -3.27
C PHE A 39 -3.21 -1.67 -2.82
N PHE A 40 -3.66 -0.77 -3.70
CA PHE A 40 -4.73 0.17 -3.36
C PHE A 40 -6.06 -0.52 -3.08
N GLY A 41 -6.37 -1.63 -3.76
CA GLY A 41 -7.54 -2.45 -3.48
C GLY A 41 -7.52 -3.04 -2.07
N LEU A 42 -6.36 -3.55 -1.62
CA LEU A 42 -6.19 -4.07 -0.26
C LEU A 42 -6.24 -2.95 0.79
N TYR A 43 -5.65 -1.78 0.50
CA TYR A 43 -5.76 -0.61 1.36
C TYR A 43 -7.22 -0.13 1.50
N PHE A 44 -7.99 -0.15 0.40
CA PHE A 44 -9.42 0.15 0.44
C PHE A 44 -10.18 -0.87 1.32
N LEU A 45 -9.92 -2.17 1.16
CA LEU A 45 -10.54 -3.19 2.01
C LEU A 45 -10.17 -3.03 3.48
N SER A 46 -8.90 -2.75 3.78
CA SER A 46 -8.41 -2.55 5.15
C SER A 46 -9.01 -1.30 5.81
N THR A 47 -9.17 -0.20 5.07
CA THR A 47 -9.83 1.01 5.60
C THR A 47 -11.34 0.82 5.79
N LEU A 48 -11.98 0.01 4.95
CA LEU A 48 -13.38 -0.36 5.10
C LEU A 48 -13.61 -1.18 6.37
N THR A 49 -12.80 -2.22 6.61
CA THR A 49 -12.90 -3.03 7.84
C THR A 49 -12.54 -2.24 9.08
N GLU A 50 -11.60 -1.29 8.99
CA GLU A 50 -11.25 -0.39 10.10
C GLU A 50 -12.43 0.52 10.50
N ILE A 51 -13.14 1.10 9.53
CA ILE A 51 -14.39 1.83 9.80
C ILE A 51 -15.40 0.95 10.51
N LEU A 52 -15.55 -0.31 10.10
CA LEU A 52 -16.52 -1.21 10.73
C LEU A 52 -16.18 -1.51 12.19
N LEU A 53 -14.89 -1.57 12.54
CA LEU A 53 -14.41 -1.84 13.90
C LEU A 53 -14.47 -0.60 14.80
N ILE A 54 -14.12 0.57 14.26
CA ILE A 54 -14.09 1.83 15.01
C ILE A 54 -15.48 2.45 15.11
N SER A 55 -16.29 2.33 14.05
CA SER A 55 -17.69 2.77 14.12
C SER A 55 -18.43 1.91 15.14
N SER A 56 -19.32 2.54 15.91
CA SER A 56 -20.21 1.84 16.84
C SER A 56 -21.23 0.89 16.17
N SER A 57 -21.02 0.57 14.89
CA SER A 57 -21.85 -0.34 14.09
C SER A 57 -21.76 -1.78 14.60
N ILE A 58 -20.58 -2.21 15.07
CA ILE A 58 -20.36 -3.53 15.65
C ILE A 58 -19.90 -3.35 17.10
N PRO A 59 -20.76 -3.62 18.10
CA PRO A 59 -20.37 -3.55 19.49
C PRO A 59 -19.22 -4.53 19.78
N ILE A 60 -18.27 -4.13 20.62
CA ILE A 60 -17.13 -4.97 21.05
C ILE A 60 -17.61 -6.29 21.69
N ALA A 61 -18.76 -6.28 22.36
CA ALA A 61 -19.37 -7.45 22.97
C ALA A 61 -20.01 -8.43 21.95
N SER A 62 -20.13 -8.03 20.68
CA SER A 62 -20.70 -8.89 19.64
C SER A 62 -19.77 -10.06 19.33
N PRO A 63 -20.29 -11.29 19.15
CA PRO A 63 -19.49 -12.43 18.74
C PRO A 63 -18.87 -12.26 17.34
N VAL A 64 -19.34 -11.28 16.54
CA VAL A 64 -18.83 -10.98 15.20
C VAL A 64 -17.55 -10.11 15.26
N TYR A 65 -17.35 -9.35 16.33
CA TYR A 65 -16.24 -8.41 16.44
C TYR A 65 -14.85 -9.07 16.28
N PRO A 66 -14.55 -10.21 16.93
CA PRO A 66 -13.24 -10.86 16.79
C PRO A 66 -12.95 -11.38 15.38
N TRP A 67 -13.99 -11.79 14.63
CA TRP A 67 -13.84 -12.25 13.25
C TRP A 67 -13.43 -11.10 12.31
N ILE A 68 -14.05 -9.93 12.48
CA ILE A 68 -13.72 -8.75 11.69
C ILE A 68 -12.35 -8.19 12.11
N ALA A 69 -12.03 -8.21 13.40
CA ALA A 69 -10.71 -7.86 13.90
C ALA A 69 -9.62 -8.79 13.32
N ALA A 70 -9.86 -10.11 13.29
CA ALA A 70 -8.94 -11.07 12.68
C ALA A 70 -8.75 -10.83 11.18
N LEU A 71 -9.84 -10.53 10.46
CA LEU A 71 -9.77 -10.15 9.05
C LEU A 71 -8.92 -8.88 8.86
N GLN A 72 -9.10 -7.88 9.72
CA GLN A 72 -8.35 -6.62 9.65
C GLN A 72 -6.85 -6.85 9.85
N MET A 73 -6.46 -7.67 10.82
CA MET A 73 -5.04 -8.04 11.03
C MET A 73 -4.44 -8.71 9.78
N GLY A 74 -5.19 -9.63 9.15
CA GLY A 74 -4.81 -10.25 7.90
C GLY A 74 -4.65 -9.25 6.75
N LEU A 75 -5.60 -8.33 6.60
CA LEU A 75 -5.58 -7.29 5.55
C LEU A 75 -4.42 -6.31 5.74
N ILE A 76 -4.10 -5.90 6.97
CA ILE A 76 -2.94 -5.03 7.25
C ILE A 76 -1.64 -5.72 6.80
N SER A 77 -1.40 -6.95 7.24
CA SER A 77 -0.21 -7.71 6.84
C SER A 77 -0.16 -8.01 5.34
N GLY A 78 -1.30 -8.32 4.73
CA GLY A 78 -1.42 -8.50 3.28
C GLY A 78 -1.10 -7.23 2.50
N THR A 79 -1.58 -6.08 2.95
CA THR A 79 -1.32 -4.78 2.31
C THR A 79 0.17 -4.43 2.36
N ILE A 80 0.81 -4.67 3.50
CA ILE A 80 2.24 -4.41 3.69
C ILE A 80 3.11 -5.39 2.88
N TRP A 81 2.73 -6.67 2.85
CA TRP A 81 3.41 -7.66 1.99
C TRP A 81 3.29 -7.30 0.51
N CYS A 82 2.08 -6.92 0.08
CA CYS A 82 1.80 -6.45 -1.28
C CYS A 82 2.66 -5.24 -1.64
N LEU A 83 2.82 -4.28 -0.71
CA LEU A 83 3.71 -3.13 -0.88
C LEU A 83 5.16 -3.57 -1.07
N PHE A 84 5.66 -4.46 -0.23
CA PHE A 84 7.02 -4.98 -0.32
C PHE A 84 7.30 -5.63 -1.68
N ILE A 85 6.44 -6.55 -2.13
CA ILE A 85 6.62 -7.21 -3.42
C ILE A 85 6.51 -6.21 -4.58
N ASN A 86 5.61 -5.22 -4.50
CA ASN A 86 5.56 -4.13 -5.49
C ASN A 86 6.90 -3.42 -5.63
N GLY A 87 7.63 -3.21 -4.52
CA GLY A 87 8.97 -2.63 -4.58
C GLY A 87 10.01 -3.51 -5.29
N LEU A 88 9.86 -4.84 -5.22
CA LEU A 88 10.76 -5.75 -5.93
C LEU A 88 10.50 -5.77 -7.44
N ILE A 89 9.27 -5.50 -7.87
CA ILE A 89 8.90 -5.43 -9.30
C ILE A 89 9.66 -4.30 -10.00
N SER A 90 9.99 -3.21 -9.29
CA SER A 90 10.80 -2.10 -9.82
C SER A 90 12.19 -2.55 -10.32
N PHE A 91 12.72 -3.68 -9.86
CA PHE A 91 14.00 -4.23 -10.30
C PHE A 91 13.90 -5.16 -11.52
N GLN A 92 12.68 -5.42 -12.02
CA GLN A 92 12.42 -6.27 -13.19
C GLN A 92 13.08 -7.66 -13.10
N PHE A 93 13.21 -8.22 -11.89
CA PHE A 93 13.75 -9.59 -11.71
C PHE A 93 12.90 -10.66 -12.41
N PHE A 94 11.61 -10.38 -12.58
CA PHE A 94 10.66 -11.23 -13.30
C PHE A 94 10.07 -10.44 -14.45
N GLU A 95 9.77 -11.15 -15.54
CA GLU A 95 9.15 -10.60 -16.74
C GLU A 95 7.76 -10.04 -16.38
N ASP A 96 7.68 -8.70 -16.27
CA ASP A 96 6.48 -7.97 -15.85
C ASP A 96 5.32 -8.23 -16.83
N GLY A 97 4.10 -8.27 -16.31
CA GLY A 97 2.88 -8.47 -17.09
C GLY A 97 2.57 -9.92 -17.50
N THR A 98 3.47 -10.88 -17.24
CA THR A 98 3.17 -12.31 -17.46
C THR A 98 2.06 -12.76 -16.52
N LYS A 99 1.03 -13.46 -17.05
CA LYS A 99 -0.09 -13.99 -16.25
C LYS A 99 0.39 -14.81 -15.04
N LYS A 100 1.49 -15.56 -15.20
CA LYS A 100 2.10 -16.35 -14.13
C LYS A 100 2.66 -15.48 -12.99
N SER A 101 3.32 -14.36 -13.31
CA SER A 101 3.86 -13.42 -12.32
C SER A 101 2.74 -12.81 -11.48
N LEU A 102 1.67 -12.33 -12.14
CA LEU A 102 0.48 -11.79 -11.48
C LEU A 102 -0.20 -12.79 -10.55
N TRP A 103 -0.33 -14.04 -11.00
CA TRP A 103 -0.91 -15.10 -10.17
C TRP A 103 -0.03 -15.45 -8.98
N ALA A 104 1.29 -15.55 -9.16
CA ALA A 104 2.23 -15.80 -8.07
C ALA A 104 2.17 -14.68 -7.02
N PHE A 105 2.14 -13.42 -7.47
CA PHE A 105 1.96 -12.25 -6.62
C PHE A 105 0.66 -12.31 -5.83
N CYS A 106 -0.46 -12.57 -6.51
CA CYS A 106 -1.77 -12.68 -5.89
C CYS A 106 -1.83 -13.79 -4.83
N ILE A 107 -1.36 -14.99 -5.19
CA ILE A 107 -1.31 -16.15 -4.29
C ILE A 107 -0.43 -15.86 -3.08
N SER A 108 0.74 -15.24 -3.27
CA SER A 108 1.63 -14.90 -2.15
C SER A 108 0.96 -13.96 -1.16
N THR A 109 0.23 -12.96 -1.67
CA THR A 109 -0.47 -11.98 -0.83
C THR A 109 -1.66 -12.63 -0.12
N MET A 110 -2.45 -13.45 -0.82
CA MET A 110 -3.54 -14.20 -0.23
C MET A 110 -3.06 -15.19 0.84
N ALA A 111 -1.89 -15.82 0.64
CA ALA A 111 -1.30 -16.72 1.63
C ALA A 111 -0.93 -16.00 2.93
N VAL A 112 -0.36 -14.79 2.84
CA VAL A 112 -0.06 -13.97 4.03
C VAL A 112 -1.35 -13.54 4.73
N ILE A 113 -2.36 -13.08 4.00
CA ILE A 113 -3.66 -12.70 4.56
C ILE A 113 -4.28 -13.91 5.29
N ALA A 114 -4.36 -15.06 4.65
CA ALA A 114 -4.95 -16.27 5.21
C ALA A 114 -4.17 -16.77 6.44
N GLY A 115 -2.83 -16.72 6.40
CA GLY A 115 -1.98 -17.12 7.51
C GLY A 115 -2.19 -16.25 8.75
N VAL A 116 -2.11 -14.93 8.59
CA VAL A 116 -2.29 -13.99 9.72
C VAL A 116 -3.73 -13.99 10.22
N LEU A 117 -4.71 -14.11 9.34
CA LEU A 117 -6.13 -14.25 9.71
C LEU A 117 -6.34 -15.51 10.56
N THR A 118 -5.81 -16.66 10.13
CA THR A 118 -5.95 -17.92 10.87
C THR A 118 -5.29 -17.84 12.25
N ILE A 119 -4.09 -17.27 12.33
CA ILE A 119 -3.40 -17.04 13.62
C ILE A 119 -4.24 -16.13 14.51
N SER A 120 -4.82 -15.06 13.95
CA SER A 120 -5.64 -14.09 14.69
C SER A 120 -6.92 -14.74 15.25
N ILE A 121 -7.60 -15.58 14.46
CA ILE A 121 -8.77 -16.34 14.94
C ILE A 121 -8.39 -17.21 16.13
N PHE A 122 -7.31 -17.99 16.05
CA PHE A 122 -6.86 -18.82 17.16
C PHE A 122 -6.48 -17.99 18.39
N THR A 123 -5.90 -16.81 18.21
CA THR A 123 -5.63 -15.89 19.32
C THR A 123 -6.91 -15.43 20.01
N PHE A 124 -7.97 -15.11 19.26
CA PHE A 124 -9.24 -14.65 19.84
C PHE A 124 -10.06 -15.77 20.48
N GLU A 125 -10.04 -16.99 19.91
CA GLU A 125 -10.71 -18.15 20.50
C GLU A 125 -10.02 -18.64 21.78
N SER A 126 -8.68 -18.49 21.86
CA SER A 126 -7.85 -18.99 22.95
C SER A 126 -7.01 -17.88 23.60
N PRO A 127 -7.63 -16.90 24.28
CA PRO A 127 -6.95 -15.70 24.75
C PRO A 127 -5.88 -15.96 25.83
N ASN A 128 -5.92 -17.09 26.54
CA ASN A 128 -4.93 -17.43 27.55
C ASN A 128 -3.69 -18.15 26.99
N HIS A 129 -3.69 -18.49 25.70
CA HIS A 129 -2.58 -19.19 25.06
C HIS A 129 -1.50 -18.20 24.59
N ARG A 130 -0.48 -18.02 25.42
CA ARG A 130 0.64 -17.09 25.20
C ARG A 130 1.36 -17.29 23.85
N THR A 131 1.42 -18.52 23.35
CA THR A 131 2.07 -18.84 22.08
C THR A 131 1.41 -18.12 20.90
N TYR A 132 0.07 -18.19 20.76
CA TYR A 132 -0.64 -17.54 19.66
C TYR A 132 -0.54 -16.02 19.74
N GLN A 133 -0.59 -15.45 20.94
CA GLN A 133 -0.39 -14.01 21.15
C GLN A 133 1.02 -13.56 20.70
N THR A 134 2.04 -14.35 21.02
CA THR A 134 3.43 -14.03 20.66
C THR A 134 3.64 -14.12 19.14
N ILE A 135 3.04 -15.12 18.50
CA ILE A 135 3.08 -15.27 17.04
C ILE A 135 2.35 -14.10 16.35
N LEU A 136 1.16 -13.72 16.83
CA LEU A 136 0.41 -12.60 16.27
C LEU A 136 1.19 -11.27 16.41
N TRP A 137 1.79 -11.04 17.58
CA TRP A 137 2.64 -9.87 17.82
C TRP A 137 3.85 -9.83 16.88
N PHE A 138 4.49 -10.98 16.65
CA PHE A 138 5.60 -11.08 15.71
C PHE A 138 5.17 -10.68 14.29
N PHE A 139 4.04 -11.19 13.79
CA PHE A 139 3.54 -10.81 12.46
C PHE A 139 3.20 -9.33 12.38
N TYR A 140 2.51 -8.81 13.40
CA TYR A 140 2.01 -7.44 13.39
C TYR A 140 3.11 -6.39 13.46
N PHE A 141 4.16 -6.61 14.27
CA PHE A 141 5.25 -5.64 14.44
C PHE A 141 6.50 -6.02 13.65
N VAL A 142 7.04 -7.23 13.86
CA VAL A 142 8.36 -7.61 13.34
C VAL A 142 8.29 -7.87 11.83
N PHE A 143 7.37 -8.74 11.40
CA PHE A 143 7.23 -9.09 9.99
C PHE A 143 6.80 -7.90 9.14
N ASN A 144 5.74 -7.20 9.55
CA ASN A 144 5.26 -6.00 8.86
C ASN A 144 6.32 -4.89 8.83
N GLY A 145 6.98 -4.63 9.98
CA GLY A 145 8.06 -3.64 10.07
C GLY A 145 9.25 -3.98 9.17
N ALA A 146 9.63 -5.26 9.12
CA ALA A 146 10.68 -5.73 8.22
C ALA A 146 10.30 -5.55 6.74
N CYS A 147 9.05 -5.87 6.35
CA CYS A 147 8.57 -5.68 4.98
C CYS A 147 8.60 -4.21 4.56
N ILE A 148 8.17 -3.28 5.44
CA ILE A 148 8.25 -1.83 5.18
C ILE A 148 9.71 -1.40 5.04
N LEU A 149 10.59 -1.83 5.93
CA LEU A 149 12.01 -1.48 5.86
C LEU A 149 12.68 -2.00 4.58
N LEU A 150 12.42 -3.26 4.21
CA LEU A 150 12.94 -3.85 2.98
C LEU A 150 12.40 -3.12 1.74
N TYR A 151 11.12 -2.75 1.74
CA TYR A 151 10.55 -1.90 0.69
C TYR A 151 11.33 -0.58 0.58
N LEU A 152 11.49 0.15 1.68
CA LEU A 152 12.17 1.45 1.70
C LEU A 152 13.63 1.34 1.23
N ILE A 153 14.38 0.34 1.74
CA ILE A 153 15.77 0.11 1.33
C ILE A 153 15.83 -0.20 -0.17
N SER A 154 14.95 -1.07 -0.66
CA SER A 154 14.90 -1.43 -2.09
C SER A 154 14.62 -0.20 -2.97
N GLN A 155 13.61 0.63 -2.61
CA GLN A 155 13.26 1.80 -3.40
C GLN A 155 14.32 2.90 -3.32
N LEU A 156 14.99 3.06 -2.17
CA LEU A 156 16.13 3.98 -2.05
C LEU A 156 17.30 3.54 -2.94
N ILE A 157 17.62 2.25 -3.00
CA ILE A 157 18.65 1.72 -3.90
C ILE A 157 18.25 1.99 -5.36
N PHE A 158 17.00 1.71 -5.72
CA PHE A 158 16.48 1.94 -7.07
C PHE A 158 16.61 3.42 -7.47
N LEU A 159 16.18 4.34 -6.62
CA LEU A 159 16.25 5.77 -6.91
C LEU A 159 17.68 6.31 -6.99
N LEU A 160 18.55 5.92 -6.06
CA LEU A 160 19.91 6.47 -6.00
C LEU A 160 20.81 5.90 -7.09
N LYS A 161 20.62 4.65 -7.50
CA LYS A 161 21.49 3.97 -8.47
C LYS A 161 20.95 3.96 -9.90
N ILE A 162 19.62 3.88 -10.09
CA ILE A 162 19.02 3.65 -11.41
C ILE A 162 18.40 4.95 -11.95
N MET A 163 17.34 5.46 -11.32
CA MET A 163 16.55 6.58 -11.90
C MET A 163 17.15 7.98 -11.65
N ARG A 164 17.82 8.20 -10.51
CA ARG A 164 18.41 9.49 -10.09
C ARG A 164 17.44 10.69 -10.08
N ASP A 165 16.13 10.44 -9.95
CA ASP A 165 15.12 11.49 -9.83
C ASP A 165 14.98 12.00 -8.38
N ARG A 166 15.20 13.31 -8.19
CA ARG A 166 15.08 13.99 -6.90
C ARG A 166 13.63 14.17 -6.46
N TRP A 167 12.69 14.28 -7.41
CA TRP A 167 11.28 14.42 -7.10
C TRP A 167 10.69 13.14 -6.52
N ALA A 168 10.97 12.00 -7.16
CA ALA A 168 10.60 10.69 -6.65
C ALA A 168 11.19 10.42 -5.24
N LEU A 169 12.45 10.81 -5.00
CA LEU A 169 13.09 10.71 -3.69
C LEU A 169 12.35 11.53 -2.62
N GLY A 170 11.96 12.77 -2.94
CA GLY A 170 11.16 13.60 -2.04
C GLY A 170 9.80 12.97 -1.70
N CYS A 171 9.14 12.35 -2.68
CA CYS A 171 7.87 11.63 -2.47
C CYS A 171 8.05 10.41 -1.55
N LEU A 172 9.11 9.61 -1.74
CA LEU A 172 9.39 8.44 -0.89
C LEU A 172 9.73 8.84 0.55
N LEU A 173 10.57 9.87 0.73
CA LEU A 173 10.94 10.36 2.07
C LEU A 173 9.73 10.96 2.80
N SER A 174 8.91 11.76 2.12
CA SER A 174 7.70 12.31 2.72
C SER A 174 6.66 11.24 3.08
N ALA A 175 6.49 10.20 2.24
CA ALA A 175 5.65 9.06 2.59
C ALA A 175 6.12 8.38 3.89
N THR A 176 7.43 8.15 4.01
CA THR A 176 8.05 7.54 5.20
C THR A 176 7.87 8.42 6.43
N LEU A 177 8.12 9.73 6.30
CA LEU A 177 7.98 10.69 7.40
C LEU A 177 6.54 10.76 7.90
N PHE A 178 5.55 10.88 7.02
CA PHE A 178 4.14 10.89 7.43
C PHE A 178 3.76 9.59 8.14
N PHE A 179 4.17 8.44 7.61
CA PHE A 179 3.90 7.16 8.26
C PHE A 179 4.54 7.07 9.66
N CYS A 180 5.82 7.40 9.80
CA CYS A 180 6.53 7.38 11.09
C CYS A 180 5.92 8.34 12.11
N ILE A 181 5.57 9.55 11.71
CA ILE A 181 4.89 10.53 12.59
C ILE A 181 3.54 10.00 13.03
N GLY A 182 2.75 9.42 12.12
CA GLY A 182 1.46 8.80 12.45
C GLY A 182 1.58 7.68 13.48
N GLN A 183 2.52 6.76 13.28
CA GLN A 183 2.77 5.66 14.23
C GLN A 183 3.28 6.18 15.59
N LEU A 184 4.17 7.17 15.58
CA LEU A 184 4.68 7.77 16.81
C LEU A 184 3.55 8.40 17.64
N ILE A 185 2.67 9.18 17.00
CA ILE A 185 1.53 9.81 17.67
C ILE A 185 0.57 8.75 18.23
N LEU A 186 0.24 7.73 17.43
CA LEU A 186 -0.68 6.67 17.82
C LEU A 186 -0.21 5.91 19.06
N TYR A 187 1.08 5.53 19.14
CA TYR A 187 1.58 4.72 20.25
C TYR A 187 2.05 5.52 21.46
N THR A 188 2.53 6.76 21.30
CA THR A 188 3.11 7.54 22.41
C THR A 188 2.20 8.65 22.94
N ALA A 189 1.50 9.35 22.04
CA ALA A 189 0.80 10.60 22.37
C ALA A 189 -0.73 10.46 22.45
N SER A 190 -1.30 9.31 22.06
CA SER A 190 -2.75 9.11 21.97
C SER A 190 -3.51 9.48 23.26
N ASN A 191 -3.06 8.98 24.42
CA ASN A 191 -3.71 9.27 25.71
C ASN A 191 -3.62 10.75 26.11
N SER A 192 -2.51 11.41 25.80
CA SER A 192 -2.30 12.83 26.09
C SER A 192 -3.17 13.71 25.22
N LEU A 193 -3.30 13.36 23.93
CA LEU A 193 -4.16 14.07 22.97
C LEU A 193 -5.64 13.89 23.32
N CYS A 194 -6.05 12.69 23.71
CA CYS A 194 -7.42 12.40 24.12
C CYS A 194 -7.86 13.27 25.30
N LYS A 195 -6.97 13.47 26.30
CA LYS A 195 -7.24 14.36 27.45
C LYS A 195 -7.24 15.84 27.09
N LEU A 196 -6.40 16.26 26.14
CA LEU A 196 -6.29 17.66 25.71
C LEU A 196 -7.48 18.10 24.86
N ALA A 197 -8.05 17.18 24.07
CA ALA A 197 -9.13 17.44 23.13
C ALA A 197 -10.51 16.99 23.65
N ASP A 198 -10.71 16.94 24.96
CA ASP A 198 -11.99 16.56 25.61
C ASP A 198 -12.62 15.27 25.04
N HIS A 199 -11.79 14.26 24.75
CA HIS A 199 -12.19 12.96 24.16
C HIS A 199 -12.86 13.04 22.78
N TYR A 200 -12.75 14.17 22.06
CA TYR A 200 -13.23 14.29 20.68
C TYR A 200 -12.21 13.81 19.64
N ILE A 201 -10.92 13.97 19.91
CA ILE A 201 -9.81 13.61 19.02
C ILE A 201 -8.79 12.78 19.82
N ASP A 202 -8.33 11.70 19.22
CA ASP A 202 -7.39 10.76 19.81
C ASP A 202 -6.23 10.44 18.83
N GLY A 203 -5.36 9.50 19.21
CA GLY A 203 -4.26 9.08 18.36
C GLY A 203 -4.70 8.38 17.08
N VAL A 204 -5.86 7.70 17.07
CA VAL A 204 -6.39 7.00 15.89
C VAL A 204 -6.72 7.98 14.76
N PHE A 205 -7.31 9.13 15.08
CA PHE A 205 -7.54 10.20 14.11
C PHE A 205 -6.24 10.64 13.38
N PHE A 206 -5.19 10.97 14.13
CA PHE A 206 -3.91 11.39 13.54
C PHE A 206 -3.19 10.24 12.85
N GLY A 207 -3.26 9.03 13.39
CA GLY A 207 -2.74 7.82 12.77
C GLY A 207 -3.35 7.56 11.39
N ALA A 208 -4.68 7.64 11.28
CA ALA A 208 -5.41 7.49 10.03
C ALA A 208 -5.05 8.58 9.02
N LEU A 209 -4.99 9.84 9.45
CA LEU A 209 -4.69 10.99 8.60
C LEU A 209 -3.26 10.91 8.04
N CYS A 210 -2.29 10.64 8.91
CA CYS A 210 -0.89 10.48 8.51
C CYS A 210 -0.69 9.26 7.60
N THR A 211 -1.42 8.17 7.83
CA THR A 211 -1.38 6.98 6.97
C THR A 211 -1.97 7.28 5.59
N LEU A 212 -3.09 8.00 5.52
CA LEU A 212 -3.65 8.47 4.25
C LEU A 212 -2.64 9.33 3.47
N LEU A 213 -2.04 10.32 4.13
CA LEU A 213 -1.01 11.16 3.51
C LEU A 213 0.19 10.34 3.03
N ALA A 214 0.64 9.35 3.81
CA ALA A 214 1.72 8.45 3.41
C ALA A 214 1.37 7.67 2.13
N VAL A 215 0.16 7.09 2.06
CA VAL A 215 -0.32 6.36 0.88
C VAL A 215 -0.47 7.29 -0.33
N MET A 216 -0.89 8.54 -0.14
CA MET A 216 -0.95 9.53 -1.21
C MET A 216 0.44 9.89 -1.76
N MET A 217 1.44 10.05 -0.89
CA MET A 217 2.81 10.31 -1.33
C MET A 217 3.43 9.07 -2.00
N LEU A 218 3.05 7.87 -1.56
CA LEU A 218 3.40 6.61 -2.21
C LEU A 218 2.80 6.48 -3.62
N TYR A 219 1.54 6.91 -3.80
CA TYR A 219 0.94 7.02 -5.13
C TYR A 219 1.71 8.00 -6.03
N LYS A 220 2.04 9.19 -5.52
CA LYS A 220 2.83 10.18 -6.27
C LYS A 220 4.22 9.67 -6.61
N TYR A 221 4.83 8.91 -5.69
CA TYR A 221 6.09 8.22 -5.93
C TYR A 221 5.98 7.26 -7.11
N TRP A 222 5.02 6.33 -7.07
CA TRP A 222 4.77 5.38 -8.16
C TRP A 222 4.43 6.09 -9.48
N ASP A 223 3.61 7.14 -9.43
CA ASP A 223 3.28 7.94 -10.61
C ASP A 223 4.53 8.58 -11.23
N SER A 224 5.45 9.11 -10.42
CA SER A 224 6.66 9.78 -10.87
C SER A 224 7.65 8.86 -11.57
N ILE A 225 7.81 7.63 -11.09
CA ILE A 225 8.74 6.65 -11.70
C ILE A 225 8.16 5.98 -12.96
N THR A 226 6.88 6.18 -13.27
CA THR A 226 6.17 5.59 -14.42
C THR A 226 5.72 6.65 -15.45
N ARG A 227 6.37 7.82 -15.51
CA ARG A 227 6.00 8.90 -16.43
C ARG A 227 6.54 8.70 -17.85
N GLU A 228 7.75 8.16 -17.98
CA GLU A 228 8.50 8.12 -19.25
C GLU A 228 7.93 7.08 -20.25
N ASP A 229 7.21 6.06 -19.77
CA ASP A 229 6.55 5.06 -20.62
C ASP A 229 5.45 5.64 -21.52
N LEU A 230 5.01 6.88 -21.27
CA LEU A 230 4.00 7.59 -22.07
C LEU A 230 4.63 8.40 -23.21
N GLU A 231 5.88 8.84 -23.07
CA GLU A 231 6.56 9.67 -24.07
C GLU A 231 6.91 8.88 -25.33
N PHE A 232 7.10 7.56 -25.21
CA PHE A 232 7.31 6.65 -26.34
C PHE A 232 6.01 6.22 -27.05
N SER A 233 4.84 6.56 -26.49
CA SER A 233 3.52 6.26 -27.08
C SER A 233 2.91 7.43 -27.85
N VAL A 234 3.40 8.65 -27.63
CA VAL A 234 3.20 9.75 -28.58
C VAL A 234 4.28 9.56 -29.64
N GLY A 235 3.89 9.01 -30.79
CA GLY A 235 4.83 8.60 -31.81
C GLY A 235 5.92 9.65 -32.02
N SER A 236 7.18 9.20 -32.06
CA SER A 236 8.21 9.91 -32.83
C SER A 236 7.51 10.43 -34.08
N PRO A 237 7.53 11.74 -34.39
CA PRO A 237 7.00 12.20 -35.67
C PRO A 237 7.64 11.29 -36.69
N SER A 238 6.82 10.46 -37.32
CA SER A 238 7.25 9.54 -38.36
C SER A 238 8.13 10.38 -39.27
N LEU A 239 9.43 10.10 -39.28
CA LEU A 239 10.32 10.70 -40.26
C LEU A 239 9.61 10.51 -41.59
N PRO A 240 9.25 11.59 -42.28
CA PRO A 240 8.35 11.49 -43.41
C PRO A 240 8.97 10.54 -44.44
N ASP A 241 8.16 9.61 -44.93
CA ASP A 241 8.49 8.42 -45.74
C ASP A 241 9.19 8.70 -47.09
N TRP A 242 9.67 9.91 -47.32
CA TRP A 242 10.37 10.31 -48.54
C TRP A 242 11.88 10.00 -48.51
N SER A 243 12.45 9.62 -47.36
CA SER A 243 13.88 9.25 -47.30
C SER A 243 14.16 7.78 -47.69
N VAL A 244 13.14 7.00 -48.04
CA VAL A 244 13.35 5.71 -48.73
C VAL A 244 13.49 5.98 -50.22
N ASP A 245 14.58 6.66 -50.55
CA ASP A 245 14.93 6.95 -51.94
C ASP A 245 15.29 5.63 -52.61
N LYS A 246 14.44 5.22 -53.56
CA LYS A 246 14.65 4.04 -54.41
C LYS A 246 15.90 4.26 -55.25
N LYS A 247 17.07 3.83 -54.76
CA LYS A 247 18.22 3.56 -55.62
C LYS A 247 18.52 2.08 -55.60
N GLY A 248 18.13 1.45 -56.70
CA GLY A 248 18.46 0.07 -57.00
C GLY A 248 19.97 -0.12 -56.99
N TYR A 249 20.40 -1.20 -56.36
CA TYR A 249 21.65 -1.86 -56.67
C TYR A 249 21.36 -3.35 -56.81
N SER A 250 21.36 -3.78 -58.07
CA SER A 250 21.56 -5.16 -58.48
C SER A 250 22.97 -5.57 -58.06
N TYR A 251 23.10 -6.63 -57.29
CA TYR A 251 24.36 -7.36 -57.17
C TYR A 251 24.13 -8.79 -57.63
N ALA A 252 24.72 -9.07 -58.79
CA ALA A 252 25.25 -10.39 -59.13
C ALA A 252 26.55 -10.61 -58.36
#